data_AF-A0A679ETL6-F1
#
_entry.id   AF-A0A679ETL6-F1
#
_cell.length_a   1.000
_cell.length_b   1.000
_cell.length_c   1.000
_cell.angle_alpha   90.00
_cell.angle_beta   90.00
_cell.angle_gamma   90.00
#
_symmetry.space_group_name_H-M   'P 1'
#
loop_
_entity.id
_entity.type
_entity.pdbx_description
1 polymer ?
#
loop_
_entity_poly.entity_id
_entity_poly.type
_entity_poly.pdbx_seq_one_letter_code
_entity_poly.pdbx_strand_id
1 'polypeptide(L)'
;MDGVLGSLVWMPWVGMAIVAAIPGTQKDRIRQVGLLVSGLVFLQSLRVWLAFDNATAEFQMVEVYEGYTWGGGNLFIGVDGISLFFVILTTFLIPVCLLASWNAIQERVKEYTLCFLAMGSCTVAVFLVLDVLWFYVFFESVLIPMFLVIGLWGSRARKIRAGYQFFLYTFFGSVFMLLALLTMAWEAGTTDWQVLQEVQWSASQGRWLWLAFFLSFAIKIPMVPFHTWLPEAHVEAPTAGSVMLAGIMLKLGTYGMIRFLLPLFPEASAYFTPFVFTLSVIAIVYTSLTTLRQVDLKKIIAYSSVAHMGFVTLGLFTFNATGVEGSLLIMLSHGWVSSALFLCVGVLYDRYHTRLVKYYQGIGQGMPLFAVIFVFFSMANLGFPGTSSFVGEFLSLAGAFVANPTVAVLASLGTVLGAAYSVWLCNRVLFGTLEASPLGAIVDLNAREMMVFVPLIGLTLWMGVYPTAFMDPMHVSVANLLYVF
;
A
#
# COMPACT_ATOMS: atom_id res chain seq x y z
N MET A 1 14.50 15.47 -19.30
CA MET A 1 14.88 14.05 -19.10
C MET A 1 13.77 13.25 -19.76
N ASP A 2 13.85 13.13 -21.08
CA ASP A 2 12.66 12.82 -21.85
C ASP A 2 12.41 11.31 -21.84
N GLY A 3 11.16 10.89 -21.65
CA GLY A 3 10.76 9.47 -21.64
C GLY A 3 11.08 8.71 -20.35
N VAL A 4 11.54 9.37 -19.28
CA VAL A 4 11.89 8.71 -18.01
C VAL A 4 10.65 8.14 -17.31
N LEU A 5 9.54 8.86 -17.25
CA LEU A 5 8.31 8.36 -16.61
C LEU A 5 7.66 7.26 -17.45
N GLY A 6 7.61 7.45 -18.77
CA GLY A 6 7.14 6.43 -19.71
C GLY A 6 7.93 5.13 -19.56
N SER A 7 9.25 5.22 -19.37
CA SER A 7 10.08 4.02 -19.19
C SER A 7 9.69 3.19 -17.95
N LEU A 8 9.24 3.82 -16.86
CA LEU A 8 8.80 3.10 -15.66
C LEU A 8 7.53 2.27 -15.92
N VAL A 9 6.66 2.77 -16.80
CA VAL A 9 5.40 2.09 -17.17
C VAL A 9 5.65 1.03 -18.23
N TRP A 10 6.40 1.34 -19.28
CA TRP A 10 6.58 0.47 -20.46
C TRP A 10 7.62 -0.64 -20.27
N MET A 11 8.67 -0.42 -19.48
CA MET A 11 9.75 -1.41 -19.29
C MET A 11 9.26 -2.75 -18.70
N PRO A 12 8.35 -2.79 -17.70
CA PRO A 12 7.76 -4.04 -17.26
C PRO A 12 7.00 -4.79 -18.37
N TRP A 13 6.32 -4.09 -19.29
CA TRP A 13 5.63 -4.71 -20.43
C TRP A 13 6.62 -5.34 -21.42
N VAL A 14 7.74 -4.67 -21.68
CA VAL A 14 8.85 -5.26 -22.47
C VAL A 14 9.39 -6.51 -21.76
N GLY A 15 9.59 -6.43 -20.44
CA GLY A 15 9.98 -7.59 -19.63
C GLY A 15 8.98 -8.75 -19.70
N MET A 16 7.68 -8.44 -19.71
CA MET A 16 6.63 -9.44 -19.90
C MET A 16 6.73 -10.11 -21.26
N ALA A 17 6.97 -9.36 -22.35
CA ALA A 17 7.16 -9.94 -23.67
C ALA A 17 8.38 -10.89 -23.72
N ILE A 18 9.48 -10.51 -23.08
CA ILE A 18 10.68 -11.35 -22.98
C ILE A 18 10.38 -12.63 -22.18
N VAL A 19 9.74 -12.50 -21.00
CA VAL A 19 9.34 -13.66 -20.19
C VAL A 19 8.34 -14.55 -20.94
N ALA A 20 7.43 -13.96 -21.71
CA ALA A 20 6.48 -14.68 -22.55
C ALA A 20 7.16 -15.50 -23.67
N ALA A 21 8.30 -15.06 -24.19
CA ALA A 21 9.08 -15.80 -25.16
C ALA A 21 9.88 -16.97 -24.55
N ILE A 22 10.18 -16.93 -23.25
CA ILE A 22 10.95 -18.00 -22.58
C ILE A 22 10.06 -19.24 -22.36
N PRO A 23 10.54 -20.46 -22.69
CA PRO A 23 9.83 -21.70 -22.39
C PRO A 23 9.60 -21.86 -20.88
N GLY A 24 8.40 -22.29 -20.47
CA GLY A 24 8.04 -22.46 -19.06
C GLY A 24 8.89 -23.48 -18.29
N THR A 25 9.66 -24.32 -19.00
CA THR A 25 10.63 -25.26 -18.42
C THR A 25 11.85 -24.55 -17.83
N GLN A 26 12.24 -23.37 -18.33
CA GLN A 26 13.42 -22.62 -17.89
C GLN A 26 13.09 -21.67 -16.73
N LYS A 27 12.66 -22.24 -15.59
CA LYS A 27 12.19 -21.49 -14.40
C LYS A 27 13.20 -20.47 -13.90
N ASP A 28 14.48 -20.81 -13.85
CA ASP A 28 15.50 -19.90 -13.32
C ASP A 28 15.75 -18.70 -14.23
N ARG A 29 15.73 -18.90 -15.56
CA ARG A 29 15.83 -17.78 -16.50
C ARG A 29 14.63 -16.84 -16.40
N ILE A 30 13.42 -17.39 -16.23
CA ILE A 30 12.21 -16.58 -16.00
C ILE A 30 12.36 -15.71 -14.76
N ARG A 31 12.80 -16.29 -13.63
CA ARG A 31 13.01 -15.56 -12.38
C ARG A 31 14.10 -14.50 -12.51
N GLN A 32 15.22 -14.82 -13.14
CA GLN A 32 16.33 -13.90 -13.37
C GLN A 32 15.90 -12.70 -14.24
N VAL A 33 15.17 -12.94 -15.33
CA VAL A 33 14.68 -11.86 -16.20
C VAL A 33 13.66 -10.99 -15.46
N GLY A 34 12.72 -11.59 -14.73
CA GLY A 34 11.77 -10.83 -13.91
C GLY A 34 12.45 -9.95 -12.87
N LEU A 35 13.45 -10.50 -12.16
CA LEU A 35 14.23 -9.75 -11.17
C LEU A 35 15.07 -8.64 -11.82
N LEU A 36 15.70 -8.91 -12.96
CA LEU A 36 16.50 -7.92 -13.68
C LEU A 36 15.64 -6.76 -14.18
N VAL A 37 14.49 -7.05 -14.82
CA VAL A 37 13.58 -6.00 -15.30
C VAL A 37 13.05 -5.16 -14.14
N SER A 38 12.56 -5.79 -13.08
CA SER A 38 12.05 -5.07 -11.91
C SER A 38 13.14 -4.27 -11.18
N GLY A 39 14.37 -4.80 -11.12
CA GLY A 39 15.53 -4.08 -10.58
C GLY A 39 15.90 -2.85 -11.41
N LEU A 40 15.88 -2.96 -12.75
CA LEU A 40 16.14 -1.80 -13.62
C LEU A 40 15.05 -0.72 -13.48
N VAL A 41 13.78 -1.12 -13.35
CA VAL A 41 12.67 -0.21 -13.10
C VAL A 41 12.83 0.50 -11.75
N PHE A 42 13.28 -0.20 -10.72
CA PHE A 42 13.62 0.41 -9.42
C PHE A 42 14.79 1.40 -9.51
N LEU A 43 15.86 1.07 -10.24
CA LEU A 43 16.97 2.01 -10.44
C LEU A 43 16.51 3.27 -11.19
N GLN A 44 15.59 3.12 -12.14
CA GLN A 44 15.02 4.24 -12.87
C GLN A 44 14.12 5.11 -11.98
N SER A 45 13.37 4.55 -11.02
CA SER A 45 12.58 5.35 -10.08
C SER A 45 13.47 6.14 -9.11
N LEU A 46 14.62 5.60 -8.72
CA LEU A 46 15.64 6.35 -7.97
C LEU A 46 16.22 7.50 -8.79
N ARG A 47 16.41 7.31 -10.10
CA ARG A 47 16.83 8.40 -10.99
C ARG A 47 15.81 9.52 -11.05
N VAL A 48 14.51 9.21 -11.03
CA VAL A 48 13.44 10.20 -10.91
C VAL A 48 13.58 10.98 -9.61
N TRP A 49 13.82 10.31 -8.49
CA TRP A 49 14.01 10.99 -7.20
C TRP A 49 15.22 11.94 -7.21
N LEU A 50 16.37 11.50 -7.73
CA LEU A 50 17.58 12.31 -7.77
C LEU A 50 17.46 13.54 -8.68
N ALA A 51 16.55 13.51 -9.65
CA ALA A 51 16.30 14.61 -10.57
C ALA A 51 15.07 15.45 -10.19
N PHE A 52 14.41 15.14 -9.07
CA PHE A 52 13.22 15.83 -8.60
C PHE A 52 13.60 17.17 -7.94
N ASP A 53 12.90 18.25 -8.30
CA ASP A 53 13.07 19.57 -7.70
C ASP A 53 12.07 19.77 -6.56
N ASN A 54 12.56 19.97 -5.34
CA ASN A 54 11.68 20.14 -4.18
C ASN A 54 11.05 21.55 -4.10
N ALA A 55 11.42 22.49 -4.97
CA ALA A 55 11.00 23.88 -4.87
C ALA A 55 9.62 24.18 -5.52
N THR A 56 9.08 23.28 -6.34
CA THR A 56 7.87 23.53 -7.13
C THR A 56 6.73 22.59 -6.79
N ALA A 57 5.50 23.09 -6.88
CA ALA A 57 4.27 22.30 -6.72
C ALA A 57 3.81 21.64 -8.02
N GLU A 58 4.37 22.07 -9.16
CA GLU A 58 3.99 21.59 -10.48
C GLU A 58 4.40 20.13 -10.69
N PHE A 59 3.66 19.42 -11.55
CA PHE A 59 4.09 18.09 -11.99
C PHE A 59 5.39 18.20 -12.79
N GLN A 60 6.33 17.32 -12.47
CA GLN A 60 7.63 17.27 -13.08
C GLN A 60 7.74 16.09 -14.03
N MET A 61 8.71 16.20 -14.95
CA MET A 61 9.01 15.18 -15.96
C MET A 61 7.77 14.80 -16.79
N VAL A 62 6.91 15.77 -17.07
CA VAL A 62 5.62 15.56 -17.74
C VAL A 62 5.84 15.04 -19.16
N GLU A 63 5.17 13.93 -19.49
CA GLU A 63 5.11 13.38 -20.84
C GLU A 63 3.67 13.40 -21.35
N VAL A 64 3.51 13.65 -22.65
CA VAL A 64 2.22 13.86 -23.31
C VAL A 64 2.01 12.80 -24.38
N TYR A 65 0.85 12.14 -24.34
CA TYR A 65 0.40 11.20 -25.37
C TYR A 65 -0.85 11.76 -26.06
N GLU A 66 -0.73 12.16 -27.32
CA GLU A 66 -1.79 12.86 -28.06
C GLU A 66 -2.97 11.96 -28.45
N GLY A 67 -4.21 12.45 -28.26
CA GLY A 67 -5.42 11.79 -28.74
C GLY A 67 -5.87 10.54 -27.97
N TYR A 68 -5.32 10.29 -26.78
CA TYR A 68 -5.61 9.10 -25.97
C TYR A 68 -6.67 9.30 -24.88
N THR A 69 -7.28 10.48 -24.75
CA THR A 69 -8.31 10.76 -23.72
C THR A 69 -9.71 10.98 -24.30
N TRP A 70 -10.70 11.08 -23.40
CA TRP A 70 -12.08 11.33 -23.78
C TRP A 70 -12.21 12.64 -24.55
N GLY A 71 -13.00 12.64 -25.63
CA GLY A 71 -13.16 13.83 -26.47
C GLY A 71 -11.94 14.15 -27.35
N GLY A 72 -10.93 13.27 -27.41
CA GLY A 72 -9.74 13.44 -28.26
C GLY A 72 -8.63 14.29 -27.67
N GLY A 73 -8.65 14.54 -26.35
CA GLY A 73 -7.60 15.28 -25.65
C GLY A 73 -6.30 14.47 -25.44
N ASN A 74 -5.32 15.10 -24.82
CA ASN A 74 -4.01 14.51 -24.56
C ASN A 74 -3.96 13.81 -23.19
N LEU A 75 -3.30 12.65 -23.13
CA LEU A 75 -3.02 11.96 -21.87
C LEU A 75 -1.69 12.47 -21.32
N PHE A 76 -1.76 13.07 -20.14
CA PHE A 76 -0.58 13.53 -19.40
C PHE A 76 -0.18 12.50 -18.35
N ILE A 77 1.12 12.21 -18.29
CA ILE A 77 1.74 11.56 -17.14
C ILE A 77 2.74 12.51 -16.50
N GLY A 78 2.79 12.56 -15.18
CA GLY A 78 3.67 13.44 -14.43
C GLY A 78 3.89 12.92 -13.01
N VAL A 79 4.93 13.43 -12.35
CA VAL A 79 5.22 13.09 -10.96
C VAL A 79 5.29 14.36 -10.11
N ASP A 80 4.66 14.33 -8.94
CA ASP A 80 4.81 15.35 -7.91
C ASP A 80 5.40 14.73 -6.63
N GLY A 81 5.55 15.53 -5.59
CA GLY A 81 6.14 15.10 -4.32
C GLY A 81 5.39 13.95 -3.64
N ILE A 82 4.06 13.93 -3.78
CA ILE A 82 3.20 12.90 -3.21
C ILE A 82 3.37 11.58 -3.98
N SER A 83 3.27 11.60 -5.31
CA SER A 83 3.37 10.42 -6.16
C SER A 83 4.76 9.79 -6.16
N LEU A 84 5.81 10.61 -6.05
CA LEU A 84 7.21 10.18 -6.14
C LEU A 84 7.53 8.97 -5.26
N PHE A 85 7.22 9.06 -3.97
CA PHE A 85 7.56 8.01 -3.04
C PHE A 85 6.68 6.76 -3.17
N PHE A 86 5.45 6.89 -3.68
CA PHE A 86 4.62 5.73 -3.99
C PHE A 86 5.12 4.96 -5.21
N VAL A 87 5.68 5.65 -6.21
CA VAL A 87 6.38 5.03 -7.34
C VAL A 87 7.64 4.30 -6.84
N ILE A 88 8.44 4.94 -5.98
CA ILE A 88 9.65 4.32 -5.42
C ILE A 88 9.29 3.10 -4.56
N LEU A 89 8.29 3.22 -3.68
CA LEU A 89 7.79 2.11 -2.85
C LEU A 89 7.33 0.94 -3.73
N THR A 90 6.58 1.22 -4.79
CA THR A 90 6.07 0.20 -5.72
C THR A 90 7.20 -0.53 -6.41
N THR A 91 8.08 0.23 -7.04
CA THR A 91 9.22 -0.31 -7.79
C THR A 91 10.22 -1.04 -6.90
N PHE A 92 10.33 -0.66 -5.62
CA PHE A 92 11.13 -1.37 -4.61
C PHE A 92 10.52 -2.71 -4.19
N LEU A 93 9.20 -2.78 -3.95
CA LEU A 93 8.56 -3.98 -3.42
C LEU A 93 8.43 -5.11 -4.46
N ILE A 94 8.32 -4.81 -5.76
CA ILE A 94 8.26 -5.83 -6.82
C ILE A 94 9.49 -6.76 -6.83
N PRO A 95 10.75 -6.28 -6.93
CA PRO A 95 11.91 -7.14 -6.89
C PRO A 95 12.04 -7.88 -5.55
N VAL A 96 11.68 -7.23 -4.44
CA VAL A 96 11.62 -7.88 -3.11
C VAL A 96 10.67 -9.07 -3.10
N CYS A 97 9.48 -8.91 -3.68
CA CYS A 97 8.49 -9.98 -3.79
C CYS A 97 8.97 -11.15 -4.67
N LEU A 98 9.58 -10.84 -5.82
CA LEU A 98 10.14 -11.85 -6.72
C LEU A 98 11.27 -12.63 -6.04
N LEU A 99 12.18 -11.94 -5.33
CA LEU A 99 13.25 -12.56 -4.53
C LEU A 99 12.70 -13.45 -3.40
N ALA A 100 11.72 -12.95 -2.64
CA ALA A 100 11.12 -13.71 -1.55
C ALA A 100 10.41 -14.98 -2.05
N SER A 101 9.80 -14.93 -3.24
CA SER A 101 9.06 -16.04 -3.84
C SER A 101 9.93 -17.14 -4.47
N TRP A 102 11.26 -16.95 -4.53
CA TRP A 102 12.16 -17.74 -5.38
C TRP A 102 12.07 -19.25 -5.16
N ASN A 103 12.02 -19.71 -3.91
CA ASN A 103 11.86 -21.13 -3.61
C ASN A 103 10.40 -21.53 -3.34
N ALA A 104 9.56 -20.60 -2.91
CA ALA A 104 8.17 -20.87 -2.55
C ALA A 104 7.31 -21.18 -3.77
N ILE A 105 7.56 -20.54 -4.91
CA ILE A 105 6.77 -20.72 -6.14
C ILE A 105 7.51 -21.62 -7.12
N GLN A 106 7.06 -22.87 -7.25
CA GLN A 106 7.62 -23.84 -8.20
C GLN A 106 6.69 -24.15 -9.37
N GLU A 107 5.40 -23.89 -9.24
CA GLU A 107 4.40 -24.10 -10.28
C GLU A 107 4.03 -22.78 -10.96
N ARG A 108 3.85 -22.82 -12.30
CA ARG A 108 3.42 -21.65 -13.09
C ARG A 108 4.29 -20.40 -12.85
N VAL A 109 5.61 -20.59 -12.75
CA VAL A 109 6.58 -19.52 -12.45
C VAL A 109 6.51 -18.39 -13.49
N LYS A 110 6.22 -18.75 -14.74
CA LYS A 110 6.04 -17.82 -15.86
C LYS A 110 4.87 -16.88 -15.61
N GLU A 111 3.70 -17.43 -15.39
CA GLU A 111 2.46 -16.69 -15.16
C GLU A 111 2.56 -15.84 -13.89
N TYR A 112 3.22 -16.36 -12.85
CA TYR A 112 3.48 -15.61 -11.62
C TYR A 112 4.33 -14.36 -11.89
N THR A 113 5.43 -14.53 -12.61
CA THR A 113 6.34 -13.41 -12.96
C THR A 113 5.64 -12.37 -13.83
N LEU A 114 4.85 -12.82 -14.82
CA LEU A 114 4.03 -11.94 -15.65
C LEU A 114 3.03 -11.12 -14.83
N CYS A 115 2.35 -11.75 -13.85
CA CYS A 115 1.41 -11.05 -12.98
C CYS A 115 2.11 -9.96 -12.15
N PHE A 116 3.29 -10.22 -11.60
CA PHE A 116 4.02 -9.23 -10.81
C PHE A 116 4.53 -8.06 -11.66
N LEU A 117 5.04 -8.32 -12.87
CA LEU A 117 5.46 -7.25 -13.79
C LEU A 117 4.27 -6.39 -14.25
N ALA A 118 3.14 -7.02 -14.61
CA ALA A 118 1.91 -6.31 -14.97
C ALA A 118 1.37 -5.47 -13.80
N MET A 119 1.31 -6.07 -12.61
CA MET A 119 0.89 -5.38 -11.38
C MET A 119 1.78 -4.17 -11.08
N GLY A 120 3.10 -4.34 -11.20
CA GLY A 120 4.06 -3.25 -11.01
C GLY A 120 3.84 -2.10 -11.98
N SER A 121 3.71 -2.38 -13.28
CA SER A 121 3.45 -1.35 -14.30
C SER A 121 2.14 -0.61 -14.07
N CYS A 122 1.03 -1.36 -13.91
CA CYS A 122 -0.28 -0.75 -13.70
C CYS A 122 -0.28 0.12 -12.43
N THR A 123 0.35 -0.33 -11.35
CA THR A 123 0.40 0.45 -10.11
C THR A 123 1.23 1.72 -10.27
N VAL A 124 2.39 1.63 -10.94
CA VAL A 124 3.19 2.83 -11.25
C VAL A 124 2.37 3.81 -12.10
N ALA A 125 1.66 3.32 -13.11
CA ALA A 125 0.80 4.17 -13.93
C ALA A 125 -0.30 4.88 -13.12
N VAL A 126 -0.90 4.21 -12.11
CA VAL A 126 -1.88 4.85 -11.21
C VAL A 126 -1.32 6.10 -10.51
N PHE A 127 -0.04 6.09 -10.13
CA PHE A 127 0.58 7.23 -9.44
C PHE A 127 1.07 8.33 -10.40
N LEU A 128 1.23 8.03 -11.69
CA LEU A 128 1.78 8.97 -12.68
C LEU A 128 0.71 9.62 -13.58
N VAL A 129 -0.42 8.96 -13.79
CA VAL A 129 -1.45 9.44 -14.71
C VAL A 129 -2.19 10.65 -14.14
N LEU A 130 -2.35 11.69 -14.97
CA LEU A 130 -3.05 12.95 -14.67
C LEU A 130 -4.41 13.05 -15.37
N ASP A 131 -4.98 11.93 -15.78
CA ASP A 131 -6.31 11.82 -16.36
C ASP A 131 -7.16 10.89 -15.48
N VAL A 132 -8.35 11.34 -15.08
CA VAL A 132 -9.17 10.63 -14.09
C VAL A 132 -9.67 9.29 -14.66
N LEU A 133 -9.94 9.21 -15.97
CA LEU A 133 -10.40 7.98 -16.63
C LEU A 133 -9.27 6.96 -16.72
N TRP A 134 -8.08 7.38 -17.14
CA TRP A 134 -6.92 6.49 -17.17
C TRP A 134 -6.49 6.07 -15.77
N PHE A 135 -6.60 6.95 -14.77
CA PHE A 135 -6.45 6.58 -13.36
C PHE A 135 -7.40 5.43 -13.02
N TYR A 136 -8.70 5.56 -13.34
CA TYR A 136 -9.68 4.50 -13.11
C TYR A 136 -9.30 3.18 -13.79
N VAL A 137 -8.90 3.24 -15.07
CA VAL A 137 -8.51 2.05 -15.85
C VAL A 137 -7.34 1.33 -15.19
N PHE A 138 -6.26 2.02 -14.84
CA PHE A 138 -5.12 1.39 -14.18
C PHE A 138 -5.47 0.93 -12.76
N PHE A 139 -6.24 1.73 -12.01
CA PHE A 139 -6.68 1.44 -10.65
C PHE A 139 -7.48 0.14 -10.54
N GLU A 140 -8.29 -0.19 -11.55
CA GLU A 140 -9.00 -1.46 -11.65
C GLU A 140 -8.15 -2.56 -12.30
N SER A 141 -7.29 -2.21 -13.26
CA SER A 141 -6.41 -3.18 -13.93
C SER A 141 -5.44 -3.87 -12.96
N VAL A 142 -5.00 -3.19 -11.89
CA VAL A 142 -4.15 -3.81 -10.84
C VAL A 142 -4.88 -4.97 -10.12
N LEU A 143 -6.21 -4.94 -10.04
CA LEU A 143 -6.99 -6.00 -9.40
C LEU A 143 -6.88 -7.33 -10.15
N ILE A 144 -6.70 -7.31 -11.47
CA ILE A 144 -6.70 -8.53 -12.30
C ILE A 144 -5.47 -9.40 -11.99
N PRO A 145 -4.21 -8.91 -12.06
CA PRO A 145 -3.05 -9.70 -11.63
C PRO A 145 -3.16 -10.13 -10.17
N MET A 146 -3.65 -9.28 -9.28
CA MET A 146 -3.77 -9.62 -7.85
C MET A 146 -4.79 -10.74 -7.61
N PHE A 147 -5.93 -10.70 -8.30
CA PHE A 147 -6.93 -11.76 -8.30
C PHE A 147 -6.34 -13.11 -8.73
N LEU A 148 -5.56 -13.11 -9.82
CA LEU A 148 -4.86 -14.30 -10.29
C LEU A 148 -3.82 -14.79 -9.27
N VAL A 149 -3.05 -13.87 -8.67
CA VAL A 149 -2.05 -14.20 -7.64
C VAL A 149 -2.69 -14.91 -6.44
N ILE A 150 -3.83 -14.41 -5.95
CA ILE A 150 -4.59 -15.05 -4.85
C ILE A 150 -5.18 -16.39 -5.32
N GLY A 151 -5.89 -16.41 -6.44
CA GLY A 151 -6.67 -17.57 -6.88
C GLY A 151 -5.82 -18.77 -7.28
N LEU A 152 -4.68 -18.54 -7.94
CA LEU A 152 -3.82 -19.62 -8.44
C LEU A 152 -2.79 -20.07 -7.39
N TRP A 153 -2.05 -19.14 -6.78
CA TRP A 153 -0.95 -19.46 -5.84
C TRP A 153 -1.33 -19.30 -4.36
N GLY A 154 -2.60 -19.06 -4.06
CA GLY A 154 -3.08 -19.06 -2.68
C GLY A 154 -2.89 -20.40 -1.96
N SER A 155 -2.79 -20.32 -0.64
CA SER A 155 -2.34 -21.43 0.22
C SER A 155 -3.40 -22.50 0.54
N ARG A 156 -4.69 -22.16 0.67
CA ARG A 156 -5.75 -23.14 1.00
C ARG A 156 -6.79 -23.27 -0.12
N ALA A 157 -7.65 -24.29 -0.01
CA ALA A 157 -8.78 -24.50 -0.92
C ALA A 157 -9.73 -23.29 -1.00
N ARG A 158 -9.80 -22.46 0.05
CA ARG A 158 -10.63 -21.25 0.09
C ARG A 158 -10.09 -20.09 -0.74
N LYS A 159 -8.90 -20.21 -1.35
CA LYS A 159 -8.26 -19.17 -2.16
C LYS A 159 -9.13 -18.62 -3.29
N ILE A 160 -9.94 -19.47 -3.93
CA ILE A 160 -10.85 -19.03 -5.01
C ILE A 160 -11.91 -18.08 -4.46
N ARG A 161 -12.54 -18.46 -3.33
CA ARG A 161 -13.52 -17.60 -2.65
C ARG A 161 -12.89 -16.29 -2.19
N ALA A 162 -11.70 -16.33 -1.62
CA ALA A 162 -10.99 -15.11 -1.18
C ALA A 162 -10.63 -14.21 -2.36
N GLY A 163 -10.21 -14.78 -3.50
CA GLY A 163 -9.98 -14.04 -4.74
C GLY A 163 -11.24 -13.34 -5.23
N TYR A 164 -12.36 -14.07 -5.34
CA TYR A 164 -13.65 -13.47 -5.74
C TYR A 164 -14.13 -12.42 -4.75
N GLN A 165 -14.00 -12.68 -3.44
CA GLN A 165 -14.37 -11.70 -2.42
C GLN A 165 -13.51 -10.45 -2.55
N PHE A 166 -12.19 -10.56 -2.69
CA PHE A 166 -11.31 -9.43 -2.95
C PHE A 166 -11.79 -8.64 -4.18
N PHE A 167 -11.89 -9.30 -5.33
CA PHE A 167 -12.18 -8.66 -6.60
C PHE A 167 -13.57 -8.01 -6.62
N LEU A 168 -14.64 -8.77 -6.31
CA LEU A 168 -16.01 -8.28 -6.38
C LEU A 168 -16.28 -7.18 -5.35
N TYR A 169 -15.68 -7.29 -4.16
CA TYR A 169 -15.89 -6.31 -3.10
C TYR A 169 -15.27 -4.97 -3.50
N THR A 170 -14.04 -4.96 -4.02
CA THR A 170 -13.39 -3.72 -4.48
C THR A 170 -14.00 -3.20 -5.78
N PHE A 171 -14.36 -4.09 -6.71
CA PHE A 171 -14.96 -3.73 -7.99
C PHE A 171 -16.35 -3.10 -7.82
N PHE A 172 -17.12 -3.56 -6.82
CA PHE A 172 -18.43 -2.97 -6.55
C PHE A 172 -18.32 -1.48 -6.22
N GLY A 173 -17.35 -1.09 -5.39
CA GLY A 173 -17.11 0.32 -5.07
C GLY A 173 -16.64 1.14 -6.28
N SER A 174 -15.75 0.57 -7.10
CA SER A 174 -15.23 1.26 -8.28
C SER A 174 -16.30 1.53 -9.33
N VAL A 175 -17.30 0.68 -9.50
CA VAL A 175 -18.41 0.96 -10.42
C VAL A 175 -19.12 2.28 -10.09
N PHE A 176 -19.32 2.63 -8.81
CA PHE A 176 -19.89 3.93 -8.44
C PHE A 176 -18.97 5.10 -8.79
N MET A 177 -17.66 4.94 -8.56
CA MET A 177 -16.67 5.93 -8.97
C MET A 177 -16.66 6.12 -10.49
N LEU A 178 -16.80 5.05 -11.27
CA LEU A 178 -16.92 5.15 -12.74
C LEU A 178 -18.15 5.95 -13.15
N LEU A 179 -19.30 5.71 -12.52
CA LEU A 179 -20.53 6.47 -12.82
C LEU A 179 -20.33 7.97 -12.53
N ALA A 180 -19.73 8.31 -11.38
CA ALA A 180 -19.42 9.70 -11.03
C ALA A 180 -18.43 10.34 -12.02
N LEU A 181 -17.40 9.60 -12.41
CA LEU A 181 -16.42 10.04 -13.40
C LEU A 181 -17.07 10.31 -14.76
N LEU A 182 -17.91 9.40 -15.24
CA LEU A 182 -18.61 9.59 -16.51
C LEU A 182 -19.55 10.79 -16.48
N THR A 183 -20.22 11.05 -15.35
CA THR A 183 -21.04 12.26 -15.19
C THR A 183 -20.19 13.52 -15.22
N MET A 184 -19.04 13.54 -14.54
CA MET A 184 -18.13 14.67 -14.57
C MET A 184 -17.57 14.90 -15.98
N ALA A 185 -17.12 13.84 -16.65
CA ALA A 185 -16.57 13.90 -18.00
C ALA A 185 -17.60 14.37 -19.03
N TRP A 186 -18.87 14.00 -18.84
CA TRP A 186 -19.96 14.46 -19.69
C TRP A 186 -20.27 15.95 -19.49
N GLU A 187 -20.32 16.42 -18.24
CA GLU A 187 -20.62 17.82 -17.91
C GLU A 187 -19.45 18.77 -18.24
N ALA A 188 -18.21 18.37 -17.93
CA ALA A 188 -17.01 19.17 -18.17
C ALA A 188 -16.45 19.02 -19.60
N GLY A 189 -16.86 17.98 -20.33
CA GLY A 189 -16.35 17.68 -21.69
C GLY A 189 -14.92 17.15 -21.73
N THR A 190 -14.31 16.84 -20.58
CA THR A 190 -12.91 16.40 -20.46
C THR A 190 -12.72 15.45 -19.27
N THR A 191 -11.68 14.62 -19.34
CA THR A 191 -11.22 13.73 -18.26
C THR A 191 -9.89 14.19 -17.64
N ASP A 192 -9.35 15.30 -18.14
CA ASP A 192 -8.12 15.91 -17.64
C ASP A 192 -8.30 16.37 -16.19
N TRP A 193 -7.43 15.89 -15.30
CA TRP A 193 -7.53 16.19 -13.87
C TRP A 193 -7.31 17.68 -13.58
N GLN A 194 -6.39 18.35 -14.26
CA GLN A 194 -6.07 19.76 -14.01
C GLN A 194 -7.27 20.64 -14.37
N VAL A 195 -7.92 20.35 -15.50
CA VAL A 195 -9.13 21.08 -15.91
C VAL A 195 -10.29 20.80 -14.95
N LEU A 196 -10.46 19.55 -14.51
CA LEU A 196 -11.54 19.17 -13.60
C LEU A 196 -11.43 19.79 -12.21
N GLN A 197 -10.23 20.20 -11.77
CA GLN A 197 -10.06 20.92 -10.50
C GLN A 197 -10.66 22.33 -10.52
N GLU A 198 -10.71 22.96 -11.69
CA GLU A 198 -11.26 24.32 -11.85
C GLU A 198 -12.79 24.32 -11.96
N VAL A 199 -13.39 23.16 -12.26
CA VAL A 199 -14.83 23.02 -12.42
C VAL A 199 -15.54 23.18 -11.07
N GLN A 200 -16.51 24.09 -11.03
CA GLN A 200 -17.33 24.34 -9.85
C GLN A 200 -18.58 23.45 -9.87
N TRP A 201 -18.61 22.44 -9.01
CA TRP A 201 -19.78 21.58 -8.82
C TRP A 201 -20.80 22.26 -7.91
N SER A 202 -22.10 22.11 -8.18
CA SER A 202 -23.11 22.54 -7.20
C SER A 202 -22.97 21.74 -5.91
N ALA A 203 -23.26 22.34 -4.74
CA ALA A 203 -23.09 21.68 -3.45
C ALA A 203 -23.86 20.34 -3.32
N SER A 204 -24.99 20.18 -4.01
CA SER A 204 -25.72 18.90 -4.05
C SER A 204 -25.01 17.87 -4.93
N GLN A 205 -24.61 18.24 -6.15
CA GLN A 205 -23.88 17.35 -7.06
C GLN A 205 -22.54 16.94 -6.46
N GLY A 206 -21.76 17.90 -5.96
CA GLY A 206 -20.46 17.67 -5.33
C GLY A 206 -20.54 16.66 -4.18
N ARG A 207 -21.59 16.70 -3.35
CA ARG A 207 -21.80 15.72 -2.28
C ARG A 207 -22.05 14.31 -2.79
N TRP A 208 -22.83 14.12 -3.86
CA TRP A 208 -23.08 12.81 -4.45
C TRP A 208 -21.87 12.25 -5.18
N LEU A 209 -21.17 13.09 -5.94
CA LEU A 209 -19.91 12.73 -6.60
C LEU A 209 -18.86 12.34 -5.55
N TRP A 210 -18.72 13.13 -4.48
CA TRP A 210 -17.84 12.82 -3.35
C TRP A 210 -18.18 11.48 -2.73
N LEU A 211 -19.45 11.17 -2.46
CA LEU A 211 -19.86 9.88 -1.87
C LEU A 211 -19.52 8.69 -2.78
N ALA A 212 -19.65 8.85 -4.10
CA ALA A 212 -19.31 7.80 -5.05
C ALA A 212 -17.80 7.51 -5.10
N PHE A 213 -16.96 8.55 -5.15
CA PHE A 213 -15.50 8.41 -5.04
C PHE A 213 -15.09 7.87 -3.67
N PHE A 214 -15.65 8.43 -2.60
CA PHE A 214 -15.38 8.01 -1.24
C PHE A 214 -15.70 6.54 -1.03
N LEU A 215 -16.82 6.03 -1.55
CA LEU A 215 -17.18 4.61 -1.42
C LEU A 215 -16.12 3.70 -2.05
N SER A 216 -15.65 4.01 -3.26
CA SER A 216 -14.60 3.24 -3.93
C SER A 216 -13.30 3.22 -3.13
N PHE A 217 -12.86 4.40 -2.67
CA PHE A 217 -11.64 4.51 -1.90
C PHE A 217 -11.77 3.89 -0.51
N ALA A 218 -12.87 4.13 0.21
CA ALA A 218 -13.13 3.57 1.54
C ALA A 218 -13.13 2.03 1.52
N ILE A 219 -13.64 1.41 0.45
CA ILE A 219 -13.56 -0.03 0.27
C ILE A 219 -12.11 -0.49 0.06
N LYS A 220 -11.32 0.22 -0.76
CA LYS A 220 -9.90 -0.12 -1.03
C LYS A 220 -8.94 0.20 0.13
N ILE A 221 -9.28 1.14 1.03
CA ILE A 221 -8.55 1.50 2.27
C ILE A 221 -8.90 0.61 3.48
N PRO A 222 -9.70 -0.44 3.23
CA PRO A 222 -10.62 -1.06 4.19
C PRO A 222 -11.09 -0.21 5.38
N MET A 223 -11.81 0.89 5.16
CA MET A 223 -12.49 1.59 6.25
C MET A 223 -13.64 0.74 6.82
N VAL A 224 -13.99 0.89 8.10
CA VAL A 224 -15.21 0.27 8.66
C VAL A 224 -16.45 0.91 7.99
N PRO A 225 -17.45 0.13 7.53
CA PRO A 225 -17.66 -1.32 7.66
C PRO A 225 -17.06 -2.18 6.53
N PHE A 226 -16.38 -1.57 5.57
CA PHE A 226 -15.91 -2.16 4.31
C PHE A 226 -14.59 -2.95 4.38
N HIS A 227 -14.20 -3.44 5.56
CA HIS A 227 -12.85 -3.97 5.79
C HIS A 227 -12.72 -5.50 5.72
N THR A 228 -13.84 -6.22 5.66
CA THR A 228 -13.87 -7.68 5.88
C THR A 228 -13.21 -8.49 4.76
N TRP A 229 -13.05 -7.93 3.57
CA TRP A 229 -12.33 -8.56 2.47
C TRP A 229 -10.83 -8.68 2.74
N LEU A 230 -10.24 -7.72 3.47
CA LEU A 230 -8.79 -7.62 3.64
C LEU A 230 -8.21 -8.80 4.43
N PRO A 231 -8.71 -9.16 5.63
CA PRO A 231 -8.17 -10.30 6.36
C PRO A 231 -8.29 -11.62 5.60
N GLU A 232 -9.40 -11.85 4.89
CA GLU A 232 -9.59 -13.07 4.10
C GLU A 232 -8.65 -13.12 2.88
N ALA A 233 -8.43 -11.99 2.21
CA ALA A 233 -7.49 -11.90 1.09
C ALA A 233 -6.06 -12.21 1.53
N HIS A 234 -5.56 -11.62 2.62
CA HIS A 234 -4.20 -11.87 3.12
C HIS A 234 -3.97 -13.31 3.57
N VAL A 235 -4.94 -13.88 4.28
CA VAL A 235 -4.84 -15.24 4.82
C VAL A 235 -4.65 -16.26 3.70
N GLU A 236 -5.31 -16.05 2.57
CA GLU A 236 -5.23 -16.97 1.44
C GLU A 236 -4.10 -16.64 0.47
N ALA A 237 -3.75 -15.36 0.29
CA ALA A 237 -2.70 -14.92 -0.61
C ALA A 237 -1.33 -15.58 -0.31
N PRO A 238 -0.50 -15.84 -1.35
CA PRO A 238 0.91 -16.17 -1.13
C PRO A 238 1.64 -15.03 -0.40
N THR A 239 2.79 -15.31 0.21
CA THR A 239 3.57 -14.33 0.99
C THR A 239 3.82 -13.04 0.23
N ALA A 240 4.40 -13.13 -0.96
CA ALA A 240 4.65 -11.97 -1.82
C ALA A 240 3.36 -11.26 -2.30
N GLY A 241 2.24 -11.99 -2.44
CA GLY A 241 0.95 -11.35 -2.69
C GLY A 241 0.46 -10.55 -1.49
N SER A 242 0.67 -11.04 -0.27
CA SER A 242 0.35 -10.32 0.97
C SER A 242 1.21 -9.06 1.14
N VAL A 243 2.49 -9.14 0.74
CA VAL A 243 3.40 -7.98 0.70
C VAL A 243 2.87 -6.90 -0.24
N MET A 244 2.47 -7.25 -1.46
CA MET A 244 1.92 -6.27 -2.42
C MET A 244 0.58 -5.69 -1.96
N LEU A 245 -0.32 -6.53 -1.43
CA LEU A 245 -1.59 -6.08 -0.86
C LEU A 245 -1.37 -5.03 0.22
N ALA A 246 -0.62 -5.36 1.27
CA ALA A 246 -0.43 -4.46 2.41
C ALA A 246 0.46 -3.27 2.06
N GLY A 247 1.51 -3.52 1.27
CA GLY A 247 2.52 -2.55 0.90
C GLY A 247 1.97 -1.42 0.03
N ILE A 248 1.14 -1.74 -0.96
CA ILE A 248 0.77 -0.81 -2.04
C ILE A 248 -0.74 -0.71 -2.25
N MET A 249 -1.47 -1.84 -2.26
CA MET A 249 -2.89 -1.81 -2.69
C MET A 249 -3.77 -0.92 -1.79
N LEU A 250 -3.49 -0.91 -0.49
CA LEU A 250 -4.19 -0.03 0.46
C LEU A 250 -3.86 1.45 0.20
N LYS A 251 -2.66 1.73 -0.33
CA LYS A 251 -2.18 3.09 -0.61
C LYS A 251 -2.80 3.66 -1.86
N LEU A 252 -3.22 2.83 -2.81
CA LEU A 252 -3.97 3.29 -3.98
C LEU A 252 -5.27 3.98 -3.58
N GLY A 253 -5.97 3.48 -2.55
CA GLY A 253 -7.20 4.09 -2.07
C GLY A 253 -6.96 5.44 -1.37
N THR A 254 -5.99 5.51 -0.47
CA THR A 254 -5.65 6.75 0.26
C THR A 254 -5.02 7.78 -0.67
N TYR A 255 -4.15 7.38 -1.58
CA TYR A 255 -3.67 8.24 -2.68
C TYR A 255 -4.82 8.77 -3.52
N GLY A 256 -5.81 7.93 -3.85
CA GLY A 256 -7.01 8.35 -4.56
C GLY A 256 -7.81 9.42 -3.80
N MET A 257 -7.92 9.31 -2.48
CA MET A 257 -8.54 10.36 -1.65
C MET A 257 -7.77 11.68 -1.74
N ILE A 258 -6.44 11.62 -1.63
CA ILE A 258 -5.58 12.82 -1.67
C ILE A 258 -5.64 13.49 -3.03
N ARG A 259 -5.52 12.71 -4.11
CA ARG A 259 -5.37 13.23 -5.47
C ARG A 259 -6.69 13.67 -6.08
N PHE A 260 -7.78 12.95 -5.83
CA PHE A 260 -9.06 13.19 -6.49
C PHE A 260 -10.10 13.73 -5.52
N LEU A 261 -10.32 13.04 -4.40
CA LEU A 261 -11.43 13.38 -3.51
C LEU A 261 -11.29 14.76 -2.87
N LEU A 262 -10.11 15.09 -2.33
CA LEU A 262 -9.85 16.37 -1.68
C LEU A 262 -9.90 17.57 -2.64
N PRO A 263 -9.13 17.61 -3.76
CA PRO A 263 -9.08 18.79 -4.60
C PRO A 263 -10.26 18.93 -5.57
N LEU A 264 -10.90 17.83 -6.02
CA LEU A 264 -12.06 17.94 -6.92
C LEU A 264 -13.34 18.35 -6.17
N PHE A 265 -13.40 18.07 -4.87
CA PHE A 265 -14.59 18.29 -4.05
C PHE A 265 -14.25 18.87 -2.66
N PRO A 266 -13.63 20.07 -2.58
CA PRO A 266 -13.18 20.65 -1.31
C PRO A 266 -14.33 20.94 -0.35
N GLU A 267 -15.42 21.58 -0.83
CA GLU A 267 -16.59 21.90 -0.01
C GLU A 267 -17.26 20.63 0.56
N ALA A 268 -17.41 19.59 -0.26
CA ALA A 268 -17.98 18.32 0.17
C ALA A 268 -17.05 17.58 1.15
N SER A 269 -15.72 17.66 0.96
CA SER A 269 -14.73 17.09 1.88
C SER A 269 -14.81 17.74 3.26
N ALA A 270 -14.92 19.07 3.32
CA ALA A 270 -15.15 19.78 4.58
C ALA A 270 -16.47 19.36 5.25
N TYR A 271 -17.55 19.26 4.48
CA TYR A 271 -18.87 18.83 4.98
C TYR A 271 -18.85 17.41 5.58
N PHE A 272 -18.19 16.45 4.92
CA PHE A 272 -18.13 15.05 5.36
C PHE A 272 -17.00 14.74 6.35
N THR A 273 -16.22 15.72 6.78
CA THR A 273 -15.11 15.51 7.73
C THR A 273 -15.53 14.82 9.03
N PRO A 274 -16.65 15.18 9.71
CA PRO A 274 -17.11 14.47 10.90
C PRO A 274 -17.44 12.99 10.61
N PHE A 275 -17.96 12.69 9.42
CA PHE A 275 -18.24 11.33 8.99
C PHE A 275 -16.94 10.52 8.81
N VAL A 276 -15.91 11.09 8.18
CA VAL A 276 -14.62 10.41 8.03
C VAL A 276 -13.91 10.22 9.37
N PHE A 277 -13.96 11.22 10.27
CA PHE A 277 -13.40 11.11 11.61
C PHE A 277 -14.04 9.99 12.42
N THR A 278 -15.38 9.91 12.43
CA THR A 278 -16.08 8.84 13.15
C THR A 278 -15.71 7.45 12.61
N LEU A 279 -15.70 7.26 11.29
CA LEU A 279 -15.29 5.98 10.70
C LEU A 279 -13.83 5.64 11.00
N SER A 280 -12.94 6.62 10.99
CA SER A 280 -11.50 6.43 11.26
C SER A 280 -11.25 6.03 12.71
N VAL A 281 -11.88 6.72 13.67
CA VAL A 281 -11.77 6.36 15.11
C VAL A 281 -12.34 4.98 15.38
N ILE A 282 -13.51 4.66 14.79
CA ILE A 282 -14.09 3.33 14.90
C ILE A 282 -13.12 2.30 14.31
N ALA A 283 -12.55 2.53 13.13
CA ALA A 283 -11.59 1.63 12.52
C ALA A 283 -10.39 1.38 13.43
N ILE A 284 -9.76 2.45 13.96
CA ILE A 284 -8.61 2.37 14.87
C ILE A 284 -8.93 1.51 16.10
N VAL A 285 -10.00 1.83 16.83
CA VAL A 285 -10.33 1.17 18.09
C VAL A 285 -10.86 -0.25 17.87
N TYR A 286 -11.85 -0.41 16.99
CA TYR A 286 -12.50 -1.69 16.72
C TYR A 286 -11.49 -2.72 16.19
N THR A 287 -10.69 -2.36 15.18
CA THR A 287 -9.78 -3.32 14.57
C THR A 287 -8.60 -3.68 15.47
N SER A 288 -8.15 -2.74 16.31
CA SER A 288 -7.14 -3.05 17.34
C SER A 288 -7.68 -4.07 18.37
N LEU A 289 -8.95 -3.93 18.79
CA LEU A 289 -9.58 -4.90 19.69
C LEU A 289 -9.84 -6.26 19.01
N THR A 290 -10.24 -6.28 17.73
CA THR A 290 -10.42 -7.54 17.02
C THR A 290 -9.11 -8.26 16.79
N THR A 291 -7.99 -7.53 16.62
CA THR A 291 -6.63 -8.07 16.48
C THR A 291 -6.25 -8.95 17.67
N LEU A 292 -6.52 -8.51 18.91
CA LEU A 292 -6.24 -9.27 20.13
C LEU A 292 -6.96 -10.62 20.22
N ARG A 293 -8.07 -10.79 19.48
CA ARG A 293 -8.85 -12.04 19.45
C ARG A 293 -8.48 -12.96 18.29
N GLN A 294 -7.63 -12.51 17.37
CA GLN A 294 -7.25 -13.32 16.22
C GLN A 294 -6.26 -14.42 16.62
N VAL A 295 -6.42 -15.58 16.00
CA VAL A 295 -5.57 -16.77 16.23
C VAL A 295 -4.64 -17.09 15.05
N ASP A 296 -4.89 -16.50 13.88
CA ASP A 296 -4.09 -16.67 12.67
C ASP A 296 -3.15 -15.46 12.51
N LEU A 297 -1.86 -15.75 12.35
CA LEU A 297 -0.80 -14.73 12.30
C LEU A 297 -0.98 -13.74 11.14
N LYS A 298 -1.47 -14.20 9.97
CA LYS A 298 -1.75 -13.29 8.85
C LYS A 298 -2.94 -12.38 9.11
N LYS A 299 -3.95 -12.86 9.84
CA LYS A 299 -5.11 -12.03 10.25
C LYS A 299 -4.68 -10.93 11.20
N ILE A 300 -3.82 -11.24 12.17
CA ILE A 300 -3.32 -10.26 13.14
C ILE A 300 -2.66 -9.08 12.41
N ILE A 301 -1.74 -9.36 11.48
CA ILE A 301 -1.07 -8.31 10.71
C ILE A 301 -2.06 -7.57 9.81
N ALA A 302 -2.98 -8.29 9.13
CA ALA A 302 -3.98 -7.65 8.27
C ALA A 302 -4.91 -6.69 9.03
N TYR A 303 -5.36 -7.05 10.24
CA TYR A 303 -6.18 -6.14 11.06
C TYR A 303 -5.37 -4.97 11.61
N SER A 304 -4.09 -5.18 11.96
CA SER A 304 -3.21 -4.06 12.33
C SER A 304 -3.06 -3.05 11.18
N SER A 305 -3.01 -3.52 9.92
CA SER A 305 -3.01 -2.64 8.75
C SER A 305 -4.26 -1.78 8.64
N VAL A 306 -5.44 -2.31 9.01
CA VAL A 306 -6.68 -1.52 9.02
C VAL A 306 -6.62 -0.41 10.08
N ALA A 307 -6.05 -0.71 11.25
CA ALA A 307 -5.87 0.30 12.30
C ALA A 307 -4.95 1.44 11.83
N HIS A 308 -3.79 1.13 11.24
CA HIS A 308 -2.87 2.14 10.70
C HIS A 308 -3.49 2.97 9.57
N MET A 309 -4.25 2.35 8.65
CA MET A 309 -4.96 3.11 7.62
C MET A 309 -6.06 4.02 8.20
N GLY A 310 -6.64 3.68 9.35
CA GLY A 310 -7.52 4.58 10.09
C GLY A 310 -6.82 5.86 10.55
N PHE A 311 -5.55 5.77 10.99
CA PHE A 311 -4.75 6.96 11.29
C PHE A 311 -4.43 7.78 10.03
N VAL A 312 -4.24 7.13 8.88
CA VAL A 312 -4.04 7.83 7.60
C VAL A 312 -5.29 8.63 7.23
N THR A 313 -6.47 8.01 7.20
CA THR A 313 -7.70 8.71 6.81
C THR A 313 -8.06 9.82 7.80
N LEU A 314 -7.78 9.61 9.08
CA LEU A 314 -7.95 10.64 10.10
C LEU A 314 -7.05 11.86 9.84
N GLY A 315 -5.75 11.65 9.62
CA GLY A 315 -4.80 12.74 9.36
C GLY A 315 -5.06 13.50 8.06
N LEU A 316 -5.52 12.82 7.00
CA LEU A 316 -5.82 13.45 5.71
C LEU A 316 -6.95 14.48 5.80
N PHE A 317 -7.98 14.19 6.60
CA PHE A 317 -9.16 15.06 6.75
C PHE A 317 -9.00 16.11 7.86
N THR A 318 -7.77 16.33 8.34
CA THR A 318 -7.48 17.42 9.29
C THR A 318 -7.26 18.77 8.61
N PHE A 319 -7.04 18.76 7.28
CA PHE A 319 -6.75 19.94 6.45
C PHE A 319 -5.62 20.82 6.99
N ASN A 320 -4.60 20.22 7.59
CA ASN A 320 -3.38 20.91 7.97
C ASN A 320 -2.15 20.12 7.52
N ALA A 321 -1.05 20.84 7.26
CA ALA A 321 0.17 20.27 6.70
C ALA A 321 0.69 19.13 7.58
N THR A 322 0.69 19.32 8.90
CA THR A 322 1.15 18.32 9.86
C THR A 322 0.38 17.00 9.77
N GLY A 323 -0.95 17.05 9.63
CA GLY A 323 -1.78 15.86 9.54
C GLY A 323 -1.65 15.14 8.20
N VAL A 324 -1.61 15.89 7.09
CA VAL A 324 -1.47 15.33 5.74
C VAL A 324 -0.09 14.72 5.53
N GLU A 325 0.98 15.41 5.93
CA GLU A 325 2.35 14.89 5.88
C GLU A 325 2.51 13.67 6.79
N GLY A 326 1.93 13.71 8.00
CA GLY A 326 1.88 12.57 8.90
C GLY A 326 1.23 11.35 8.25
N SER A 327 0.08 11.53 7.60
CA SER A 327 -0.61 10.49 6.85
C SER A 327 0.21 9.91 5.69
N LEU A 328 0.92 10.76 4.93
CA LEU A 328 1.85 10.31 3.88
C LEU A 328 2.99 9.47 4.44
N LEU A 329 3.57 9.90 5.56
CA LEU A 329 4.61 9.13 6.24
C LEU A 329 4.09 7.80 6.79
N ILE A 330 2.88 7.73 7.36
CA ILE A 330 2.28 6.45 7.78
C ILE A 330 2.09 5.52 6.58
N MET A 331 1.65 6.06 5.43
CA MET A 331 1.51 5.23 4.23
C MET A 331 2.85 4.62 3.81
N LEU A 332 3.94 5.39 3.79
CA LEU A 332 5.27 4.88 3.47
C LEU A 332 5.79 3.92 4.55
N SER A 333 5.70 4.28 5.83
CA SER A 333 6.16 3.44 6.95
C SER A 333 5.46 2.09 6.94
N HIS A 334 4.13 2.10 6.84
CA HIS A 334 3.31 0.92 6.77
C HIS A 334 3.65 0.10 5.53
N GLY A 335 3.97 0.77 4.40
CA GLY A 335 4.50 0.14 3.18
C GLY A 335 5.67 -0.80 3.44
N TRP A 336 6.65 -0.38 4.22
CA TRP A 336 7.84 -1.19 4.52
C TRP A 336 7.62 -2.15 5.69
N VAL A 337 7.03 -1.66 6.79
CA VAL A 337 6.87 -2.42 8.03
C VAL A 337 5.90 -3.58 7.86
N SER A 338 4.72 -3.36 7.26
CA SER A 338 3.76 -4.45 7.02
C SER A 338 4.29 -5.48 6.03
N SER A 339 5.00 -5.04 4.99
CA SER A 339 5.69 -5.91 4.03
C SER A 339 6.69 -6.81 4.74
N ALA A 340 7.52 -6.24 5.62
CA ALA A 340 8.47 -6.99 6.42
C ALA A 340 7.79 -7.99 7.38
N LEU A 341 6.70 -7.59 8.05
CA LEU A 341 5.94 -8.50 8.91
C LEU A 341 5.33 -9.66 8.11
N PHE A 342 4.76 -9.41 6.92
CA PHE A 342 4.27 -10.48 6.06
C PHE A 342 5.37 -11.40 5.56
N LEU A 343 6.58 -10.88 5.29
CA LEU A 343 7.75 -11.69 4.99
C LEU A 343 8.17 -12.54 6.18
N CYS A 344 8.12 -12.01 7.41
CA CYS A 344 8.39 -12.79 8.63
C CYS A 344 7.40 -13.95 8.77
N VAL A 345 6.10 -13.71 8.51
CA VAL A 345 5.10 -14.79 8.48
C VAL A 345 5.40 -15.80 7.38
N GLY A 346 5.89 -15.34 6.24
CA GLY A 346 6.33 -16.20 5.14
C GLY A 346 7.43 -17.17 5.57
N VAL A 347 8.48 -16.65 6.23
CA VAL A 347 9.57 -17.48 6.76
C VAL A 347 9.02 -18.53 7.73
N LEU A 348 8.18 -18.13 8.69
CA LEU A 348 7.58 -19.08 9.63
C LEU A 348 6.71 -20.13 8.94
N TYR A 349 5.93 -19.71 7.94
CA TYR A 349 5.08 -20.62 7.17
C TYR A 349 5.89 -21.61 6.34
N ASP A 350 7.04 -21.19 5.78
CA ASP A 350 7.92 -22.07 5.01
C ASP A 350 8.62 -23.12 5.89
N ARG A 351 8.82 -22.84 7.19
CA ARG A 351 9.46 -23.77 8.13
C ARG A 351 8.46 -24.68 8.85
N TYR A 352 7.28 -24.18 9.21
CA TYR A 352 6.31 -24.90 10.04
C TYR A 352 5.02 -25.31 9.30
N HIS A 353 4.76 -24.75 8.11
CA HIS A 353 3.53 -24.97 7.32
C HIS A 353 2.21 -24.74 8.08
N THR A 354 2.27 -24.00 9.19
CA THR A 354 1.12 -23.60 9.99
C THR A 354 1.03 -22.08 10.05
N ARG A 355 -0.11 -21.54 10.49
CA ARG A 355 -0.29 -20.09 10.71
C ARG A 355 -0.91 -19.78 12.05
N LEU A 356 -1.27 -20.83 12.79
CA LEU A 356 -1.95 -20.68 14.07
C LEU A 356 -0.92 -20.34 15.11
N VAL A 357 -1.10 -19.19 15.77
CA VAL A 357 -0.16 -18.64 16.76
C VAL A 357 0.12 -19.63 17.89
N LYS A 358 -0.85 -20.49 18.22
CA LYS A 358 -0.71 -21.53 19.24
C LYS A 358 0.54 -22.41 19.07
N TYR A 359 0.92 -22.72 17.82
CA TYR A 359 2.05 -23.59 17.50
C TYR A 359 3.40 -22.86 17.40
N TYR A 360 3.39 -21.54 17.53
CA TYR A 360 4.59 -20.73 17.54
C TYR A 360 4.91 -20.38 18.98
N GLN A 361 5.89 -21.07 19.57
CA GLN A 361 6.40 -20.81 20.91
C GLN A 361 7.90 -21.10 20.97
N GLY A 362 8.64 -20.28 21.71
CA GLY A 362 10.09 -20.45 21.90
C GLY A 362 10.94 -20.26 20.64
N ILE A 363 10.39 -19.71 19.54
CA ILE A 363 11.11 -19.61 18.25
C ILE A 363 12.43 -18.85 18.39
N GLY A 364 12.53 -17.90 19.32
CA GLY A 364 13.76 -17.14 19.53
C GLY A 364 14.97 -17.97 19.98
N GLN A 365 14.75 -19.17 20.53
CA GLN A 365 15.83 -20.11 20.86
C GLN A 365 16.38 -20.83 19.61
N GLY A 366 15.53 -21.07 18.61
CA GLY A 366 15.90 -21.78 17.38
C GLY A 366 16.31 -20.85 16.22
N MET A 367 15.77 -19.64 16.18
CA MET A 367 16.02 -18.65 15.12
C MET A 367 16.31 -17.27 15.73
N PRO A 368 17.48 -17.05 16.36
CA PRO A 368 17.79 -15.79 17.04
C PRO A 368 17.83 -14.58 16.09
N LEU A 369 18.33 -14.72 14.85
CA LEU A 369 18.35 -13.61 13.90
C LEU A 369 16.92 -13.22 13.48
N PHE A 370 16.09 -14.22 13.17
CA PHE A 370 14.66 -13.98 12.94
C PHE A 370 13.99 -13.28 14.13
N ALA A 371 14.29 -13.69 15.36
CA ALA A 371 13.70 -13.08 16.55
C ALA A 371 14.04 -11.60 16.67
N VAL A 372 15.29 -11.21 16.42
CA VAL A 372 15.70 -9.80 16.41
C VAL A 372 14.94 -9.01 15.35
N ILE A 373 14.84 -9.54 14.13
CA ILE A 373 14.11 -8.89 13.02
C ILE A 373 12.62 -8.79 13.32
N PHE A 374 12.01 -9.84 13.87
CA PHE A 374 10.60 -9.86 14.21
C PHE A 374 10.27 -8.88 15.32
N VAL A 375 11.10 -8.80 16.37
CA VAL A 375 10.97 -7.76 17.41
C VAL A 375 11.11 -6.38 16.78
N PHE A 376 12.13 -6.13 15.98
CA PHE A 376 12.35 -4.83 15.34
C PHE A 376 11.12 -4.36 14.57
N PHE A 377 10.58 -5.18 13.67
CA PHE A 377 9.41 -4.79 12.88
C PHE A 377 8.11 -4.74 13.68
N SER A 378 7.98 -5.53 14.75
CA SER A 378 6.83 -5.41 15.66
C SER A 378 6.87 -4.13 16.49
N MET A 379 8.07 -3.69 16.91
CA MET A 379 8.31 -2.39 17.55
C MET A 379 8.08 -1.24 16.56
N ALA A 380 8.48 -1.41 15.29
CA ALA A 380 8.15 -0.44 14.26
C ALA A 380 6.64 -0.38 14.00
N ASN A 381 5.93 -1.50 14.07
CA ASN A 381 4.48 -1.54 13.85
C ASN A 381 3.68 -0.95 15.02
N LEU A 382 4.20 -0.94 16.25
CA LEU A 382 3.51 -0.27 17.36
C LEU A 382 3.80 1.24 17.47
N GLY A 383 4.64 1.79 16.58
CA GLY A 383 5.02 3.21 16.62
C GLY A 383 6.11 3.52 17.65
N PHE A 384 7.12 2.65 17.80
CA PHE A 384 8.23 2.94 18.72
C PHE A 384 9.09 4.13 18.25
N PRO A 385 9.46 5.09 19.13
CA PRO A 385 10.31 6.22 18.75
C PRO A 385 11.63 5.80 18.08
N GLY A 386 12.03 6.53 17.04
CA GLY A 386 13.17 6.18 16.20
C GLY A 386 12.85 5.21 15.05
N THR A 387 11.59 4.75 14.95
CA THR A 387 11.10 4.01 13.77
C THR A 387 10.19 4.89 12.91
N SER A 388 10.09 4.55 11.63
CA SER A 388 9.35 5.32 10.64
C SER A 388 7.86 5.52 10.97
N SER A 389 7.21 4.54 11.61
CA SER A 389 5.78 4.64 11.96
C SER A 389 5.48 5.66 13.04
N PHE A 390 6.38 5.83 14.02
CA PHE A 390 6.19 6.81 15.10
C PHE A 390 6.05 8.23 14.54
N VAL A 391 6.91 8.60 13.60
CA VAL A 391 6.92 9.95 13.01
C VAL A 391 5.56 10.25 12.36
N GLY A 392 5.08 9.33 11.52
CA GLY A 392 3.80 9.50 10.84
C GLY A 392 2.60 9.53 11.79
N GLU A 393 2.53 8.58 12.73
CA GLU A 393 1.42 8.49 13.70
C GLU A 393 1.37 9.70 14.62
N PHE A 394 2.53 10.16 15.10
CA PHE A 394 2.61 11.34 15.95
C PHE A 394 2.16 12.60 15.20
N LEU A 395 2.62 12.81 13.97
CA LEU A 395 2.23 13.96 13.15
C LEU A 395 0.74 13.94 12.78
N SER A 396 0.21 12.78 12.41
CA SER A 396 -1.23 12.60 12.15
C SER A 396 -2.08 12.93 13.38
N LEU A 397 -1.69 12.42 14.56
CA LEU A 397 -2.36 12.73 15.83
C LEU A 397 -2.23 14.20 16.23
N ALA A 398 -1.07 14.83 16.00
CA ALA A 398 -0.86 16.25 16.26
C ALA A 398 -1.76 17.11 15.36
N GLY A 399 -1.82 16.80 14.06
CA GLY A 399 -2.72 17.46 13.12
C GLY A 399 -4.20 17.27 13.50
N ALA A 400 -4.55 16.08 13.97
CA ALA A 400 -5.90 15.80 14.46
C ALA A 400 -6.23 16.53 15.75
N PHE A 401 -5.26 16.72 16.64
CA PHE A 401 -5.46 17.45 17.88
C PHE A 401 -5.76 18.92 17.62
N VAL A 402 -5.09 19.52 16.64
CA VAL A 402 -5.37 20.89 16.19
C VAL A 402 -6.77 20.99 15.57
N ALA A 403 -7.17 20.03 14.74
CA ALA A 403 -8.47 20.03 14.08
C ALA A 403 -9.65 19.71 15.03
N ASN A 404 -9.51 18.67 15.85
CA ASN A 404 -10.50 18.26 16.85
C ASN A 404 -9.85 17.44 17.99
N PRO A 405 -9.63 18.04 19.18
CA PRO A 405 -8.99 17.37 20.31
C PRO A 405 -9.70 16.08 20.76
N THR A 406 -11.03 16.01 20.66
CA THR A 406 -11.79 14.83 21.10
C THR A 406 -11.50 13.62 20.21
N VAL A 407 -11.41 13.84 18.90
CA VAL A 407 -11.08 12.80 17.92
C VAL A 407 -9.65 12.32 18.13
N ALA A 408 -8.72 13.23 18.37
CA ALA A 408 -7.32 12.90 18.64
C ALA A 408 -7.16 12.05 19.93
N VAL A 409 -7.86 12.41 21.02
CA VAL A 409 -7.84 11.64 22.26
C VAL A 409 -8.39 10.23 22.03
N LEU A 410 -9.51 10.09 21.31
CA LEU A 410 -10.07 8.78 21.00
C LEU A 410 -9.14 7.95 20.09
N ALA A 411 -8.52 8.57 19.09
CA ALA A 411 -7.55 7.92 18.21
C ALA A 411 -6.28 7.49 18.96
N SER A 412 -5.85 8.25 19.97
CA SER A 412 -4.68 7.90 20.79
C SER A 412 -4.83 6.57 21.53
N LEU A 413 -6.06 6.13 21.84
CA LEU A 413 -6.32 4.79 22.38
C LEU A 413 -5.81 3.68 21.43
N GLY A 414 -5.82 3.94 20.12
CA GLY A 414 -5.27 3.04 19.11
C GLY A 414 -3.78 2.78 19.29
N THR A 415 -2.98 3.78 19.70
CA THR A 415 -1.54 3.60 19.94
C THR A 415 -1.29 2.64 21.12
N VAL A 416 -2.08 2.78 22.19
CA VAL A 416 -2.02 1.90 23.37
C VAL A 416 -2.42 0.47 23.01
N LEU A 417 -3.51 0.31 22.27
CA LEU A 417 -3.96 -1.00 21.80
C LEU A 417 -2.97 -1.62 20.79
N GLY A 418 -2.36 -0.77 19.95
CA GLY A 418 -1.25 -1.07 19.05
C GLY A 418 -0.09 -1.75 19.76
N ALA A 419 0.41 -1.11 20.81
CA ALA A 419 1.44 -1.67 21.67
C ALA A 419 0.99 -2.98 22.32
N ALA A 420 -0.25 -3.04 22.82
CA ALA A 420 -0.78 -4.24 23.48
C ALA A 420 -0.77 -5.47 22.57
N TYR A 421 -1.30 -5.38 21.34
CA TYR A 421 -1.33 -6.54 20.44
C TYR A 421 0.05 -6.89 19.86
N SER A 422 0.92 -5.90 19.59
CA SER A 422 2.26 -6.16 19.05
C SER A 422 3.15 -6.86 20.07
N VAL A 423 3.18 -6.36 21.32
CA VAL A 423 3.96 -6.98 22.41
C VAL A 423 3.39 -8.35 22.76
N TRP A 424 2.07 -8.48 22.81
CA TRP A 424 1.41 -9.78 23.02
C TRP A 424 1.82 -10.81 21.96
N LEU A 425 1.85 -10.39 20.69
CA LEU A 425 2.24 -11.26 19.58
C LEU A 425 3.71 -11.67 19.68
N CYS A 426 4.62 -10.72 19.89
CA CYS A 426 6.05 -11.01 20.10
C CYS A 426 6.26 -12.01 21.24
N ASN A 427 5.60 -11.77 22.37
CA ASN A 427 5.72 -12.64 23.53
C ASN A 427 5.29 -14.08 23.21
N ARG A 428 4.15 -14.24 22.54
CA ARG A 428 3.62 -15.56 22.18
C ARG A 428 4.51 -16.31 21.20
N VAL A 429 5.01 -15.65 20.17
CA VAL A 429 5.77 -16.29 19.09
C VAL A 429 7.20 -16.62 19.52
N LEU A 430 7.89 -15.69 20.18
CA LEU A 430 9.34 -15.78 20.39
C LEU A 430 9.73 -16.46 21.71
N PHE A 431 8.95 -16.26 22.77
CA PHE A 431 9.30 -16.71 24.12
C PHE A 431 8.56 -17.99 24.50
N GLY A 432 8.96 -18.58 25.62
CA GLY A 432 8.47 -19.88 26.09
C GLY A 432 9.43 -21.03 25.79
N THR A 433 9.00 -22.25 26.09
CA THR A 433 9.74 -23.47 25.78
C THR A 433 9.49 -23.86 24.33
N LEU A 434 10.55 -24.17 23.58
CA LEU A 434 10.42 -24.80 22.27
C LEU A 434 9.69 -26.13 22.43
N GLU A 435 8.42 -26.18 22.02
CA GLU A 435 7.78 -27.46 21.76
C GLU A 435 8.54 -28.14 20.61
N ALA A 436 8.83 -29.43 20.76
CA ALA A 436 9.53 -30.20 19.73
C ALA A 436 8.76 -30.07 18.41
N SER A 437 9.32 -29.31 17.47
CA SER A 437 8.82 -29.23 16.11
C SER A 437 8.71 -30.65 15.55
N PRO A 438 7.55 -31.07 15.01
CA PRO A 438 7.42 -32.36 14.35
C PRO A 438 8.30 -32.48 13.08
N LEU A 439 9.01 -31.41 12.69
CA LEU A 439 9.75 -31.26 11.43
C LEU A 439 11.29 -31.17 11.62
N GLY A 440 11.81 -31.33 12.83
CA GLY A 440 13.27 -31.37 13.08
C GLY A 440 13.91 -30.02 13.46
N ALA A 441 15.24 -29.94 13.30
CA ALA A 441 16.05 -28.78 13.71
C ALA A 441 15.66 -27.53 12.91
N ILE A 442 15.29 -26.47 13.63
CA ILE A 442 14.89 -25.19 13.03
C ILE A 442 16.14 -24.49 12.53
N VAL A 443 16.18 -24.17 11.24
CA VAL A 443 17.26 -23.40 10.63
C VAL A 443 16.86 -21.92 10.62
N ASP A 444 17.78 -21.06 11.06
CA ASP A 444 17.62 -19.61 11.04
C ASP A 444 17.59 -19.06 9.60
N LEU A 445 17.57 -17.72 9.49
CA LEU A 445 17.45 -17.01 8.22
C LEU A 445 18.59 -17.33 7.26
N ASN A 446 18.24 -17.59 6.00
CA ASN A 446 19.22 -17.74 4.93
C ASN A 446 19.67 -16.38 4.37
N ALA A 447 20.76 -16.37 3.60
CA ALA A 447 21.32 -15.15 3.01
C ALA A 447 20.31 -14.38 2.14
N ARG A 448 19.41 -15.08 1.42
CA ARG A 448 18.38 -14.46 0.59
C ARG A 448 17.31 -13.76 1.44
N GLU A 449 16.85 -14.41 2.51
CA GLU A 449 15.92 -13.82 3.47
C GLU A 449 16.53 -12.58 4.11
N MET A 450 17.81 -12.64 4.50
CA MET A 450 18.55 -11.48 4.99
C MET A 450 18.67 -10.35 3.96
N MET A 451 18.98 -10.66 2.69
CA MET A 451 19.04 -9.66 1.60
C MET A 451 17.70 -8.92 1.41
N VAL A 452 16.57 -9.56 1.70
CA VAL A 452 15.25 -8.92 1.65
C VAL A 452 14.98 -8.06 2.87
N PHE A 453 15.35 -8.50 4.07
CA PHE A 453 15.08 -7.75 5.31
C PHE A 453 16.00 -6.54 5.53
N VAL A 454 17.28 -6.65 5.19
CA VAL A 454 18.26 -5.56 5.40
C VAL A 454 17.81 -4.21 4.81
N PRO A 455 17.36 -4.10 3.54
CA PRO A 455 16.91 -2.82 3.01
C PRO A 455 15.63 -2.31 3.70
N LEU A 456 14.71 -3.20 4.09
CA LEU A 456 13.50 -2.80 4.83
C LEU A 456 13.86 -2.22 6.22
N ILE A 457 14.81 -2.84 6.92
CA ILE A 457 15.31 -2.33 8.21
C ILE A 457 15.96 -0.96 8.03
N GLY A 458 16.82 -0.82 7.02
CA GLY A 458 17.50 0.43 6.69
C GLY A 458 16.52 1.56 6.40
N LEU A 459 15.50 1.33 5.57
CA LEU A 459 14.47 2.32 5.25
C LEU A 459 13.63 2.70 6.49
N THR A 460 13.21 1.72 7.30
CA THR A 460 12.45 1.97 8.53
C THR A 460 13.23 2.82 9.54
N LEU A 461 14.53 2.58 9.70
CA LEU A 461 15.40 3.39 10.57
C LEU A 461 15.69 4.76 9.96
N TRP A 462 15.99 4.83 8.66
CA TRP A 462 16.34 6.07 7.99
C TRP A 462 15.20 7.08 8.09
N MET A 463 13.97 6.69 7.75
CA MET A 463 12.82 7.59 7.88
C MET A 463 12.46 7.89 9.34
N GLY A 464 12.75 6.98 10.27
CA GLY A 464 12.52 7.21 11.70
C GLY A 464 13.47 8.24 12.31
N VAL A 465 14.73 8.26 11.86
CA VAL A 465 15.79 9.16 12.39
C VAL A 465 15.87 10.47 11.60
N TYR A 466 15.70 10.42 10.27
CA TYR A 466 15.79 11.57 9.38
C TYR A 466 14.58 11.63 8.43
N PRO A 467 13.38 11.97 8.94
CA PRO A 467 12.16 12.01 8.14
C PRO A 467 12.14 13.13 7.11
N THR A 468 12.96 14.18 7.26
CA THR A 468 13.01 15.33 6.35
C THR A 468 13.41 14.93 4.92
N ALA A 469 14.22 13.89 4.73
CA ALA A 469 14.50 13.33 3.40
C ALA A 469 13.22 12.93 2.62
N PHE A 470 12.16 12.57 3.33
CA PHE A 470 10.87 12.19 2.77
C PHE A 470 9.85 13.34 2.81
N MET A 471 9.91 14.20 3.82
CA MET A 471 8.99 15.34 3.94
C MET A 471 9.33 16.47 2.95
N ASP A 472 10.62 16.77 2.72
CA ASP A 472 11.02 17.91 1.89
C ASP A 472 10.45 17.84 0.46
N PRO A 473 10.48 16.69 -0.26
CA PRO A 473 9.88 16.62 -1.59
C PRO A 473 8.35 16.70 -1.56
N MET A 474 7.71 16.25 -0.46
CA MET A 474 6.24 16.27 -0.33
C MET A 474 5.70 17.65 0.08
N HIS A 475 6.49 18.43 0.81
CA HIS A 475 6.02 19.62 1.52
C HIS A 475 5.33 20.63 0.60
N VAL A 476 5.94 20.96 -0.53
CA VAL A 476 5.41 21.96 -1.47
C VAL A 476 4.12 21.46 -2.15
N SER A 477 4.06 20.18 -2.53
CA SER A 477 2.85 19.57 -3.10
C SER A 477 1.70 19.51 -2.07
N VAL A 478 2.01 19.21 -0.81
CA VAL A 478 1.02 19.21 0.28
C VAL A 478 0.52 20.62 0.58
N ALA A 479 1.41 21.62 0.62
CA ALA A 479 1.02 23.01 0.81
C ALA A 479 0.08 23.50 -0.31
N ASN A 480 0.37 23.13 -1.57
CA ASN A 480 -0.48 23.45 -2.70
C ASN A 480 -1.86 22.78 -2.62
N LEU A 481 -1.91 21.50 -2.20
CA LEU A 481 -3.18 20.79 -1.96
C LEU A 481 -4.05 21.50 -0.91
N LEU A 482 -3.43 21.99 0.16
CA LEU A 482 -4.12 22.64 1.27
C LEU A 482 -4.59 24.06 0.96
N TYR A 483 -4.07 24.70 -0.10
CA TYR A 483 -4.51 26.03 -0.51
C TYR A 483 -6.01 26.11 -0.87
N VAL A 484 -6.63 24.95 -1.12
CA VAL A 484 -8.07 24.84 -1.45
C VAL A 484 -8.96 24.84 -0.19
N PHE A 485 -8.39 24.74 1.03
CA PHE A 485 -9.12 24.58 2.30
C PHE A 485 -9.01 25.76 3.26
#